data_AF-A0A932VSS3-F1
#
_entry.id   AF-A0A932VSS3-F1
#
_cell.length_a   1.000
_cell.length_b   1.000
_cell.length_c   1.000
_cell.angle_alpha   90.00
_cell.angle_beta   90.00
_cell.angle_gamma   90.00
#
_symmetry.space_group_name_H-M   'P 1'
#
loop_
_entity.id
_entity.type
_entity.pdbx_description
1 polymer ?
#
loop_
_entity_poly.entity_id
_entity_poly.type
_entity_poly.pdbx_seq_one_letter_code
_entity_poly.pdbx_strand_id
1 'polypeptide(L)'
;MESIIVFTHTVLGKVSAIISLLSAVVLLIDKTIGLIERIKKLFGKKEAKMQKQQKAEGKLIKKIKSIDVHIRILLSISLIVFSFAIVGVNYATEPISILSAPFDMTLYFYPSGWMGDGEKGTKHIQLKTGFHECNRSGDTDGICIQIRYQPDPNGKGWAGIYWQYPDSNWGDNRGRKIVKATKITFWAKGERGGEIVEFKAGGINNPEKKHRDSFEVARRINLDIEWSKYEIPLTGQDLSHVIGAFAWVASRDANPDGLTFYIDDIRYE
;
A
#
# COMPACT_ATOMS: atom_id res chain seq x y z
N MET A 1 -69.06 69.53 70.31
CA MET A 1 -69.00 69.84 68.86
C MET A 1 -67.58 69.80 68.32
N GLU A 2 -66.56 70.19 69.11
CA GLU A 2 -65.14 70.15 68.70
C GLU A 2 -64.56 68.75 68.44
N SER A 3 -65.00 67.71 69.16
CA SER A 3 -64.45 66.34 69.05
C SER A 3 -64.75 65.64 67.71
N ILE A 4 -65.89 65.96 67.08
CA ILE A 4 -66.30 65.39 65.79
C ILE A 4 -65.52 66.04 64.64
N ILE A 5 -65.25 67.35 64.75
CA ILE A 5 -64.50 68.12 63.74
C ILE A 5 -63.04 67.64 63.66
N VAL A 6 -62.41 67.37 64.81
CA VAL A 6 -61.05 66.81 64.88
C VAL A 6 -60.99 65.39 64.31
N PHE A 7 -62.00 64.56 64.57
CA PHE A 7 -62.08 63.20 64.01
C PHE A 7 -62.27 63.22 62.49
N THR A 8 -63.16 64.08 61.96
CA THR A 8 -63.36 64.23 60.51
C THR A 8 -62.13 64.79 59.80
N HIS A 9 -61.44 65.80 60.37
CA HIS A 9 -60.20 66.34 59.80
C HIS A 9 -59.07 65.31 59.76
N THR A 10 -58.96 64.46 60.78
CA THR A 10 -57.93 63.41 60.87
C THR A 10 -58.18 62.27 59.87
N VAL A 11 -59.44 61.86 59.69
CA VAL A 11 -59.82 60.83 58.71
C VAL A 11 -59.66 61.34 57.27
N LEU A 12 -60.11 62.57 56.97
CA LEU A 12 -59.92 63.20 55.65
C LEU A 12 -58.42 63.38 55.31
N GLY A 13 -57.59 63.75 56.28
CA GLY A 13 -56.13 63.84 56.10
C GLY A 13 -55.50 62.49 55.75
N LYS A 14 -55.91 61.40 56.40
CA LYS A 14 -55.45 60.04 56.09
C LYS A 14 -55.92 59.55 54.72
N VAL A 15 -57.17 59.84 54.33
CA VAL A 15 -57.70 59.50 53.00
C VAL A 15 -56.95 60.26 51.89
N SER A 16 -56.69 61.56 52.08
CA SER A 16 -55.90 62.37 51.14
C SER A 16 -54.46 61.85 50.97
N ALA A 17 -53.83 61.43 52.06
CA ALA A 17 -52.50 60.81 52.03
C ALA A 17 -52.50 59.47 51.28
N ILE A 18 -53.54 58.64 51.46
CA ILE A 18 -53.70 57.36 50.73
C ILE A 18 -53.90 57.60 49.23
N ILE A 19 -54.73 58.58 48.84
CA ILE A 19 -54.94 58.93 47.43
C ILE A 19 -53.63 59.41 46.80
N SER A 20 -52.89 60.28 47.51
CA SER A 20 -51.60 60.79 47.03
C SER A 20 -50.56 59.67 46.88
N LEU A 21 -50.53 58.70 47.81
CA LEU A 21 -49.68 57.53 47.72
C LEU A 21 -50.08 56.62 46.54
N LEU A 22 -51.38 56.40 46.32
CA LEU A 22 -51.90 55.65 45.17
C LEU A 22 -51.52 56.32 43.85
N SER A 23 -51.65 57.64 43.73
CA SER A 23 -51.23 58.38 42.54
C SER A 23 -49.72 58.27 42.30
N ALA A 24 -48.91 58.31 43.36
CA ALA A 24 -47.45 58.10 43.26
C ALA A 24 -47.11 56.67 42.80
N VAL A 25 -47.84 55.66 43.28
CA VAL A 25 -47.68 54.25 42.88
C VAL A 25 -48.05 54.06 41.41
N VAL A 26 -49.15 54.66 40.94
CA VAL A 26 -49.56 54.61 39.52
C VAL A 26 -48.49 55.23 38.62
N LEU A 27 -47.96 56.40 38.99
CA LEU A 27 -46.85 57.05 38.27
C LEU A 27 -45.58 56.19 38.20
N LEU A 28 -45.29 55.45 39.27
CA LEU A 28 -44.13 54.54 39.32
C LEU A 28 -44.35 53.33 38.39
N ILE A 29 -45.57 52.79 38.35
CA ILE A 29 -45.96 51.70 37.45
C ILE A 29 -45.83 52.15 35.99
N ASP A 30 -46.36 53.32 35.63
CA ASP A 30 -46.29 53.86 34.26
C ASP A 30 -44.84 54.07 33.81
N LYS A 31 -43.99 54.61 34.69
CA LYS A 31 -42.54 54.74 34.41
C LYS A 31 -41.87 53.39 34.20
N THR A 32 -42.25 52.38 34.99
CA THR A 32 -41.69 51.03 34.90
C THR A 32 -42.10 50.35 33.59
N ILE A 33 -43.37 50.49 33.18
CA ILE A 33 -43.87 49.99 31.89
C ILE A 33 -43.12 50.66 30.74
N GLY A 34 -42.96 51.99 30.77
CA GLY A 34 -42.22 52.72 29.75
C GLY A 34 -40.75 52.30 29.64
N LEU A 35 -40.10 51.93 30.74
CA LEU A 35 -38.74 51.40 30.72
C LEU A 35 -38.68 50.01 30.06
N ILE A 36 -39.63 49.13 30.38
CA ILE A 36 -39.74 47.78 29.81
C ILE A 36 -39.90 47.85 28.29
N GLU A 37 -40.73 48.75 27.77
CA GLU A 37 -40.93 48.92 26.33
C GLU A 37 -39.65 49.38 25.61
N ARG A 38 -38.90 50.32 26.21
CA ARG A 38 -37.59 50.75 25.66
C ARG A 38 -36.60 49.60 25.62
N ILE A 39 -36.56 48.79 26.68
CA ILE A 39 -35.70 47.61 26.76
C ILE A 39 -36.08 46.59 25.66
N LYS A 40 -37.36 46.26 25.50
CA LYS A 40 -37.83 45.36 24.43
C LYS A 40 -37.41 45.85 23.04
N LYS A 41 -37.51 47.15 22.77
CA LYS A 41 -37.09 47.76 21.49
C LYS A 41 -35.58 47.64 21.25
N LEU A 42 -34.77 47.78 22.31
CA LEU A 42 -33.31 47.61 22.22
C LEU A 42 -32.93 46.14 21.95
N PHE A 43 -33.58 45.19 22.63
CA PHE A 43 -33.37 43.77 22.40
C PHE A 43 -33.74 43.35 20.97
N GLY A 44 -34.90 43.77 20.46
CA GLY A 44 -35.31 43.47 19.07
C GLY A 44 -34.33 44.03 18.02
N LYS A 45 -33.79 45.24 18.23
CA LYS A 45 -32.74 45.79 17.35
C LYS A 45 -31.44 44.97 17.39
N LYS A 46 -31.05 44.46 18.56
CA LYS A 46 -29.85 43.63 18.74
C LYS A 46 -30.00 42.28 18.03
N GLU A 47 -31.15 41.62 18.16
CA GLU A 47 -31.46 40.36 17.48
C GLU A 47 -31.42 40.50 15.95
N ALA A 48 -32.04 41.55 15.40
CA ALA A 48 -32.00 41.82 13.97
C ALA A 48 -30.57 42.02 13.45
N LYS A 49 -29.70 42.67 14.24
CA LYS A 49 -28.28 42.87 13.89
C LYS A 49 -27.51 41.54 13.91
N MET A 50 -27.73 40.68 14.92
CA MET A 50 -27.12 39.34 14.99
C MET A 50 -27.55 38.46 13.81
N GLN A 51 -28.84 38.43 13.47
CA GLN A 51 -29.33 37.63 12.34
C GLN A 51 -28.72 38.10 11.00
N LYS A 52 -28.56 39.42 10.81
CA LYS A 52 -27.92 39.97 9.61
C LYS A 52 -26.44 39.58 9.51
N GLN A 53 -25.72 39.57 10.64
CA GLN A 53 -24.33 39.14 10.71
C GLN A 53 -24.19 37.63 10.41
N GLN A 54 -25.00 36.79 11.02
CA GLN A 54 -24.99 35.35 10.81
C GLN A 54 -25.30 34.97 9.34
N LYS A 55 -26.21 35.71 8.68
CA LYS A 55 -26.51 35.56 7.25
C LYS A 55 -25.34 35.99 6.35
N ALA A 56 -24.58 37.00 6.75
CA ALA A 56 -23.38 37.44 6.02
C ALA A 56 -22.24 36.40 6.13
N GLU A 57 -22.00 35.87 7.34
CA GLU A 57 -21.03 34.80 7.58
C GLU A 57 -21.39 33.53 6.79
N GLY A 58 -22.67 33.14 6.78
CA GLY A 58 -23.14 32.01 5.96
C GLY A 58 -22.90 32.20 4.45
N LYS A 59 -23.04 33.43 3.92
CA LYS A 59 -22.68 33.74 2.53
C LYS A 59 -21.19 33.64 2.28
N LEU A 60 -20.36 34.08 3.24
CA LEU A 60 -18.90 34.02 3.13
C LEU A 60 -18.41 32.56 3.14
N ILE A 61 -18.94 31.72 4.03
CA ILE A 61 -18.63 30.28 4.09
C ILE A 61 -18.99 29.58 2.79
N LYS A 62 -20.15 29.90 2.18
CA LYS A 62 -20.51 29.35 0.86
C LYS A 62 -19.52 29.74 -0.23
N LYS A 63 -19.04 30.99 -0.24
CA LYS A 63 -17.98 31.43 -1.19
C LYS A 63 -16.67 30.69 -0.96
N ILE A 64 -16.24 30.50 0.28
CA ILE A 64 -15.02 29.76 0.63
C ILE A 64 -15.11 28.31 0.16
N LYS A 65 -16.24 27.63 0.43
CA LYS A 65 -16.46 26.25 -0.06
C LYS A 65 -16.45 26.16 -1.58
N SER A 66 -17.03 27.16 -2.27
CA SER A 66 -16.98 27.23 -3.73
C SER A 66 -15.54 27.35 -4.24
N ILE A 67 -14.68 28.14 -3.58
CA ILE A 67 -13.27 28.29 -3.95
C ILE A 67 -12.51 26.98 -3.75
N ASP A 68 -12.74 26.25 -2.64
CA ASP A 68 -12.10 24.94 -2.37
C ASP A 68 -12.38 23.92 -3.47
N VAL A 69 -13.62 23.90 -3.99
CA VAL A 69 -14.01 23.03 -5.11
C VAL A 69 -13.21 23.37 -6.38
N HIS A 70 -13.03 24.66 -6.70
CA HIS A 70 -12.27 25.05 -7.89
C HIS A 70 -10.78 24.73 -7.75
N ILE A 71 -10.20 24.87 -6.55
CA ILE A 71 -8.81 24.50 -6.27
C ILE A 71 -8.60 22.98 -6.48
N ARG A 72 -9.51 22.14 -5.98
CA ARG A 72 -9.43 20.68 -6.16
C ARG A 72 -9.53 20.26 -7.63
N ILE A 73 -10.39 20.93 -8.40
CA ILE A 73 -10.51 20.69 -9.85
C ILE A 73 -9.21 21.07 -10.56
N LEU A 74 -8.62 22.23 -10.26
CA LEU A 74 -7.35 22.67 -10.85
C LEU A 74 -6.19 21.73 -10.51
N LEU A 75 -6.09 21.25 -9.27
CA LEU A 75 -5.08 20.26 -8.87
C LEU A 75 -5.24 18.93 -9.62
N SER A 76 -6.49 18.49 -9.85
CA SER A 76 -6.79 17.26 -10.59
C SER A 76 -6.40 17.39 -12.07
N ILE A 77 -6.70 18.54 -12.70
CA ILE A 77 -6.29 18.83 -14.08
C ILE A 77 -4.77 18.87 -14.19
N SER A 78 -4.07 19.51 -13.24
CA SER A 78 -2.61 19.56 -13.23
C SER A 78 -1.96 18.17 -13.16
N LEU A 79 -2.52 17.26 -12.35
CA LEU A 79 -2.04 15.88 -12.26
C LEU A 79 -2.22 15.14 -13.59
N ILE A 80 -3.37 15.32 -14.24
CA ILE A 80 -3.67 14.70 -15.54
C ILE A 80 -2.68 15.20 -16.62
N VAL A 81 -2.47 16.52 -16.70
CA VAL A 81 -1.52 17.12 -17.65
C VAL A 81 -0.09 16.66 -17.38
N PHE A 82 0.31 16.51 -16.11
CA PHE A 82 1.62 15.97 -15.74
C PHE A 82 1.78 14.51 -16.16
N SER A 83 0.75 13.67 -16.00
CA SER A 83 0.77 12.29 -16.49
C SER A 83 0.85 12.21 -18.03
N PHE A 84 0.21 13.12 -18.78
CA PHE A 84 0.34 13.15 -20.24
C PHE A 84 1.70 13.68 -20.71
N ALA A 85 2.35 14.58 -19.96
CA ALA A 85 3.70 15.04 -20.28
C ALA A 85 4.76 13.92 -20.11
N ILE A 86 4.55 12.98 -19.19
CA ILE A 86 5.43 11.81 -19.01
C ILE A 86 5.29 10.83 -20.19
N VAL A 87 4.11 10.69 -20.78
CA VAL A 87 3.89 9.83 -21.97
C VAL A 87 4.63 10.36 -23.21
N GLY A 88 4.98 11.65 -23.24
CA GLY A 88 5.70 12.30 -24.35
C GLY A 88 7.23 12.26 -24.27
N VAL A 89 7.82 11.72 -23.20
CA VAL A 89 9.27 11.47 -23.17
C VAL A 89 9.52 10.22 -24.00
N ASN A 90 10.14 10.40 -25.16
CA ASN A 90 10.70 9.30 -25.95
C ASN A 90 11.46 8.36 -25.00
N TYR A 91 10.94 7.15 -24.81
CA TYR A 91 11.69 6.06 -24.19
C TYR A 91 12.88 5.78 -25.10
N ALA A 92 13.99 6.48 -24.88
CA ALA A 92 15.28 6.01 -25.32
C ALA A 92 15.38 4.58 -24.81
N THR A 93 15.42 3.63 -25.75
CA THR A 93 15.54 2.22 -25.40
C THR A 93 16.88 2.05 -24.70
N GLU A 94 16.86 1.97 -23.37
CA GLU A 94 18.01 1.59 -22.56
C GLU A 94 18.66 0.36 -23.20
N PRO A 95 19.98 0.38 -23.46
CA PRO A 95 20.66 -0.75 -24.07
C PRO A 95 20.46 -1.99 -23.20
N ILE A 96 20.19 -3.15 -23.84
CA ILE A 96 20.10 -4.42 -23.09
C ILE A 96 21.42 -4.61 -22.34
N SER A 97 21.35 -4.81 -21.04
CA SER A 97 22.52 -5.13 -20.24
C SER A 97 23.04 -6.53 -20.60
N ILE A 98 24.32 -6.61 -20.99
CA ILE A 98 24.98 -7.84 -21.43
C ILE A 98 25.77 -8.44 -20.27
N LEU A 99 25.57 -9.73 -20.02
CA LEU A 99 26.39 -10.55 -19.12
C LEU A 99 27.20 -11.56 -19.95
N SER A 100 28.47 -11.73 -19.62
CA SER A 100 29.35 -12.72 -20.26
C SER A 100 29.66 -13.82 -19.24
N ALA A 101 29.41 -15.07 -19.60
CA ALA A 101 29.86 -16.23 -18.82
C ALA A 101 31.41 -16.31 -18.78
N PRO A 102 32.00 -16.88 -17.71
CA PRO A 102 31.31 -17.44 -16.54
C PRO A 102 30.89 -16.38 -15.50
N PHE A 103 29.76 -16.57 -14.83
CA PHE A 103 29.34 -15.70 -13.71
C PHE A 103 28.44 -16.44 -12.70
N ASP A 104 28.40 -15.93 -11.46
CA ASP A 104 27.42 -16.32 -10.44
C ASP A 104 26.08 -15.64 -10.71
N MET A 105 25.03 -16.44 -10.91
CA MET A 105 23.70 -15.95 -11.23
C MET A 105 23.12 -15.05 -10.13
N THR A 106 23.40 -15.37 -8.86
CA THR A 106 22.81 -14.68 -7.70
C THR A 106 23.28 -13.24 -7.55
N LEU A 107 24.39 -12.86 -8.18
CA LEU A 107 24.90 -11.48 -8.19
C LEU A 107 24.12 -10.54 -9.13
N TYR A 108 23.36 -11.10 -10.08
CA TYR A 108 22.75 -10.33 -11.17
C TYR A 108 21.23 -10.46 -11.29
N PHE A 109 20.64 -11.43 -10.58
CA PHE A 109 19.20 -11.74 -10.60
C PHE A 109 18.66 -11.91 -9.17
N TYR A 110 17.39 -11.57 -8.97
CA TYR A 110 16.75 -11.48 -7.66
C TYR A 110 15.67 -12.56 -7.48
N PRO A 111 15.59 -13.26 -6.33
CA PRO A 111 14.58 -14.30 -6.09
C PRO A 111 13.17 -13.71 -5.83
N SER A 112 12.60 -13.05 -6.83
CA SER A 112 11.33 -12.30 -6.73
C SER A 112 10.19 -12.85 -7.56
N GLY A 113 10.43 -13.87 -8.38
CA GLY A 113 9.37 -14.49 -9.16
C GLY A 113 8.63 -15.59 -8.40
N TRP A 114 7.92 -15.24 -7.33
CA TRP A 114 7.18 -16.20 -6.49
C TRP A 114 5.95 -16.73 -7.24
N MET A 115 5.81 -18.05 -7.30
CA MET A 115 4.79 -18.74 -8.11
C MET A 115 3.98 -19.74 -7.29
N GLY A 116 2.78 -20.06 -7.78
CA GLY A 116 1.99 -21.14 -7.22
C GLY A 116 1.47 -20.78 -5.84
N ASP A 117 1.57 -21.70 -4.88
CA ASP A 117 1.31 -21.43 -3.47
C ASP A 117 2.24 -20.35 -2.89
N GLY A 118 3.40 -20.13 -3.52
CA GLY A 118 4.37 -19.08 -3.18
C GLY A 118 3.86 -17.67 -3.40
N GLU A 119 2.82 -17.45 -4.23
CA GLU A 119 2.19 -16.13 -4.40
C GLU A 119 1.58 -15.60 -3.09
N LYS A 120 1.32 -16.49 -2.11
CA LYS A 120 0.91 -16.13 -0.75
C LYS A 120 2.10 -15.78 0.15
N GLY A 121 3.27 -15.50 -0.43
CA GLY A 121 4.50 -15.14 0.26
C GLY A 121 5.09 -16.28 1.09
N THR A 122 5.63 -15.93 2.27
CA THR A 122 6.42 -16.85 3.09
C THR A 122 5.61 -17.92 3.84
N LYS A 123 4.29 -17.90 3.70
CA LYS A 123 3.38 -18.84 4.36
C LYS A 123 3.65 -20.29 3.94
N HIS A 124 3.87 -20.50 2.64
CA HIS A 124 4.04 -21.83 2.06
C HIS A 124 5.48 -22.11 1.62
N ILE A 125 6.25 -21.07 1.28
CA ILE A 125 7.67 -21.20 0.95
C ILE A 125 8.50 -20.43 1.99
N GLN A 126 9.49 -21.08 2.60
CA GLN A 126 10.54 -20.39 3.32
C GLN A 126 11.81 -20.42 2.49
N LEU A 127 12.31 -19.24 2.11
CA LEU A 127 13.56 -19.05 1.37
C LEU A 127 14.60 -18.43 2.31
N LYS A 128 15.76 -19.06 2.44
CA LYS A 128 16.94 -18.49 3.09
C LYS A 128 18.10 -18.51 2.11
N THR A 129 18.52 -17.35 1.61
CA THR A 129 19.58 -17.24 0.61
C THR A 129 21.00 -17.31 1.19
N GLY A 130 21.13 -17.21 2.51
CA GLY A 130 22.39 -17.33 3.24
C GLY A 130 22.27 -18.31 4.40
N PHE A 131 21.77 -19.52 4.12
CA PHE A 131 21.69 -20.58 5.11
C PHE A 131 23.09 -21.14 5.37
N HIS A 132 23.46 -21.25 6.64
CA HIS A 132 24.74 -21.85 7.05
C HIS A 132 24.57 -23.37 7.21
N GLU A 133 25.66 -24.09 7.47
CA GLU A 133 25.67 -25.56 7.64
C GLU A 133 25.54 -26.34 6.33
N CYS A 134 25.91 -25.71 5.21
CA CYS A 134 25.86 -26.31 3.87
C CYS A 134 27.18 -26.95 3.46
N ASN A 135 27.89 -27.61 4.38
CA ASN A 135 29.23 -28.16 4.10
C ASN A 135 29.22 -29.05 2.86
N ARG A 136 29.86 -28.58 1.80
CA ARG A 136 30.00 -29.25 0.51
C ARG A 136 31.47 -29.29 0.13
N SER A 137 31.91 -30.39 -0.49
CA SER A 137 33.28 -30.50 -0.97
C SER A 137 33.59 -29.40 -1.99
N GLY A 138 34.68 -28.67 -1.77
CA GLY A 138 35.12 -27.56 -2.63
C GLY A 138 34.40 -26.23 -2.39
N ASP A 139 33.49 -26.17 -1.41
CA ASP A 139 32.92 -24.92 -0.94
C ASP A 139 33.83 -24.26 0.12
N THR A 140 33.86 -22.92 0.15
CA THR A 140 34.75 -22.14 1.02
C THR A 140 34.04 -21.37 2.12
N ASP A 141 32.72 -21.14 2.00
CA ASP A 141 31.97 -20.35 2.99
C ASP A 141 30.93 -21.16 3.76
N GLY A 142 30.54 -22.35 3.28
CA GLY A 142 29.53 -23.19 3.92
C GLY A 142 28.13 -22.58 3.86
N ILE A 143 27.90 -21.66 2.92
CA ILE A 143 26.66 -20.89 2.77
C ILE A 143 25.92 -21.40 1.53
N CYS A 144 24.62 -21.66 1.67
CA CYS A 144 23.80 -22.04 0.53
C CYS A 144 22.38 -21.46 0.62
N ILE A 145 21.58 -21.75 -0.41
CA ILE A 145 20.17 -21.41 -0.46
C ILE A 145 19.37 -22.59 0.11
N GLN A 146 18.68 -22.40 1.23
CA GLN A 146 17.70 -23.36 1.74
C GLN A 146 16.31 -22.96 1.28
N ILE A 147 15.57 -23.92 0.73
CA ILE A 147 14.17 -23.78 0.36
C ILE A 147 13.36 -24.84 1.09
N ARG A 148 12.31 -24.41 1.79
CA ARG A 148 11.28 -25.28 2.34
C ARG A 148 9.94 -24.93 1.72
N TYR A 149 9.25 -25.92 1.17
CA TYR A 149 7.89 -25.78 0.64
C TYR A 149 6.93 -26.71 1.37
N GLN A 150 5.88 -26.11 1.95
CA GLN A 150 4.73 -26.83 2.51
C GLN A 150 3.49 -26.58 1.63
N PRO A 151 2.99 -27.59 0.89
CA PRO A 151 1.81 -27.45 0.07
C PRO A 151 0.58 -26.97 0.84
N ASP A 152 -0.17 -26.03 0.26
CA ASP A 152 -1.49 -25.67 0.76
C ASP A 152 -2.50 -26.71 0.29
N PRO A 153 -3.24 -27.41 1.19
CA PRO A 153 -4.30 -28.33 0.79
C PRO A 153 -5.34 -27.68 -0.13
N ASN A 154 -5.60 -26.38 0.07
CA ASN A 154 -6.56 -25.59 -0.70
C ASN A 154 -5.87 -24.62 -1.69
N GLY A 155 -4.59 -24.80 -1.95
CA GLY A 155 -3.82 -23.97 -2.89
C GLY A 155 -3.79 -24.52 -4.30
N LYS A 156 -2.82 -24.03 -5.06
CA LYS A 156 -2.55 -24.46 -6.44
C LYS A 156 -1.86 -25.82 -6.50
N GLY A 157 -1.35 -26.32 -5.37
CA GLY A 157 -0.72 -27.66 -5.28
C GLY A 157 0.67 -27.72 -5.89
N TRP A 158 1.27 -26.58 -6.18
CA TRP A 158 2.66 -26.44 -6.63
C TRP A 158 3.18 -25.07 -6.22
N ALA A 159 4.50 -24.92 -6.18
CA ALA A 159 5.13 -23.65 -5.89
C ALA A 159 6.52 -23.56 -6.53
N GLY A 160 7.05 -22.34 -6.63
CA GLY A 160 8.38 -22.10 -7.15
C GLY A 160 8.80 -20.65 -7.00
N ILE A 161 10.08 -20.38 -7.25
CA ILE A 161 10.64 -19.03 -7.28
C ILE A 161 11.57 -18.89 -8.49
N TYR A 162 11.35 -17.88 -9.32
CA TYR A 162 12.34 -17.41 -10.29
C TYR A 162 13.31 -16.41 -9.66
N TRP A 163 14.56 -16.52 -10.05
CA TRP A 163 15.54 -15.44 -10.02
C TRP A 163 15.37 -14.59 -11.27
N GLN A 164 14.85 -13.38 -11.08
CA GLN A 164 14.41 -12.47 -12.13
C GLN A 164 15.32 -11.25 -12.25
N TYR A 165 15.39 -10.71 -13.47
CA TYR A 165 15.88 -9.36 -13.71
C TYR A 165 14.97 -8.56 -14.66
N PRO A 166 14.71 -7.28 -14.34
CA PRO A 166 14.82 -6.68 -13.01
C PRO A 166 14.01 -7.44 -11.96
N ASP A 167 14.13 -7.03 -10.70
CA ASP A 167 13.31 -7.59 -9.64
C ASP A 167 11.82 -7.56 -10.00
N SER A 168 11.10 -8.65 -9.71
CA SER A 168 9.66 -8.79 -9.93
C SER A 168 9.23 -8.64 -11.41
N ASN A 169 10.11 -8.95 -12.36
CA ASN A 169 9.84 -8.80 -13.79
C ASN A 169 9.09 -10.01 -14.37
N TRP A 170 7.82 -9.81 -14.71
CA TRP A 170 6.97 -10.80 -15.40
C TRP A 170 6.74 -10.48 -16.88
N GLY A 171 7.63 -9.69 -17.49
CA GLY A 171 7.56 -9.26 -18.89
C GLY A 171 7.19 -7.78 -19.09
N ASP A 172 7.07 -7.02 -18.00
CA ASP A 172 6.87 -5.57 -18.04
C ASP A 172 8.14 -4.83 -18.42
N ASN A 173 9.31 -5.39 -18.09
CA ASN A 173 10.62 -4.81 -18.35
C ASN A 173 11.48 -5.74 -19.21
N ARG A 174 12.48 -5.16 -19.89
CA ARG A 174 13.48 -5.94 -20.64
C ARG A 174 14.35 -6.74 -19.67
N GLY A 175 14.64 -7.98 -20.05
CA GLY A 175 15.66 -8.81 -19.41
C GLY A 175 17.08 -8.44 -19.84
N ARG A 176 18.02 -9.36 -19.61
CA ARG A 176 19.44 -9.23 -19.97
C ARG A 176 19.78 -10.10 -21.18
N LYS A 177 20.86 -9.77 -21.88
CA LYS A 177 21.47 -10.68 -22.86
C LYS A 177 22.60 -11.43 -22.18
N ILE A 178 22.63 -12.75 -22.30
CA ILE A 178 23.73 -13.57 -21.82
C ILE A 178 24.53 -14.08 -23.02
N VAL A 179 25.85 -13.96 -22.96
CA VAL A 179 26.76 -14.44 -24.02
C VAL A 179 27.79 -15.41 -23.46
N LYS A 180 28.34 -16.25 -24.33
CA LYS A 180 29.35 -17.30 -24.06
C LYS A 180 28.91 -18.46 -23.17
N ALA A 181 27.77 -18.36 -22.50
CA ALA A 181 27.23 -19.47 -21.72
C ALA A 181 26.83 -20.64 -22.63
N THR A 182 27.27 -21.83 -22.25
CA THR A 182 26.96 -23.12 -22.88
C THR A 182 26.18 -24.03 -21.95
N LYS A 183 26.17 -23.76 -20.65
CA LYS A 183 25.39 -24.47 -19.64
C LYS A 183 25.14 -23.62 -18.39
N ILE A 184 24.16 -24.04 -17.59
CA ILE A 184 24.02 -23.64 -16.19
C ILE A 184 24.51 -24.80 -15.34
N THR A 185 25.35 -24.53 -14.34
CA THR A 185 25.72 -25.53 -13.34
C THR A 185 25.33 -25.07 -11.96
N PHE A 186 24.96 -26.02 -11.11
CA PHE A 186 24.56 -25.77 -9.72
C PHE A 186 24.73 -27.04 -8.92
N TRP A 187 24.89 -26.90 -7.61
CA TRP A 187 24.84 -28.00 -6.67
C TRP A 187 23.48 -28.04 -6.02
N ALA A 188 22.95 -29.25 -5.79
CA ALA A 188 21.74 -29.41 -5.01
C ALA A 188 21.77 -30.71 -4.20
N LYS A 189 21.02 -30.71 -3.10
CA LYS A 189 20.68 -31.90 -2.32
C LYS A 189 19.30 -31.74 -1.67
N GLY A 190 18.68 -32.86 -1.36
CA GLY A 190 17.48 -32.94 -0.53
C GLY A 190 17.80 -32.91 0.96
N GLU A 191 16.79 -32.64 1.79
CA GLU A 191 16.91 -32.81 3.24
C GLU A 191 16.83 -34.28 3.64
N ARG A 192 15.91 -35.04 3.02
CA ARG A 192 15.66 -36.46 3.33
C ARG A 192 16.15 -37.40 2.23
N GLY A 193 16.40 -36.89 1.04
CA GLY A 193 16.53 -37.68 -0.18
C GLY A 193 15.16 -38.11 -0.69
N GLY A 194 15.00 -38.18 -2.02
CA GLY A 194 13.72 -38.48 -2.65
C GLY A 194 12.90 -37.24 -3.01
N GLU A 195 13.32 -36.03 -2.62
CA GLU A 195 12.66 -34.78 -3.03
C GLU A 195 12.72 -34.61 -4.55
N ILE A 196 11.56 -34.41 -5.18
CA ILE A 196 11.47 -34.23 -6.63
C ILE A 196 11.27 -32.74 -6.94
N VAL A 197 12.26 -32.14 -7.61
CA VAL A 197 12.28 -30.71 -7.96
C VAL A 197 12.58 -30.54 -9.44
N GLU A 198 11.82 -29.68 -10.12
CA GLU A 198 12.16 -29.20 -11.45
C GLU A 198 12.99 -27.92 -11.33
N PHE A 199 14.15 -27.92 -11.96
CA PHE A 199 15.00 -26.74 -12.13
C PHE A 199 14.90 -26.26 -13.57
N LYS A 200 14.76 -24.96 -13.78
CA LYS A 200 14.58 -24.39 -15.12
C LYS A 200 15.23 -23.02 -15.28
N ALA A 201 15.38 -22.60 -16.53
CA ALA A 201 15.81 -21.26 -16.91
C ALA A 201 15.03 -20.81 -18.16
N GLY A 202 14.77 -19.51 -18.24
CA GLY A 202 13.83 -18.94 -19.20
C GLY A 202 12.37 -19.30 -18.89
N GLY A 203 11.49 -19.16 -19.89
CA GLY A 203 10.08 -19.55 -19.79
C GLY A 203 9.11 -18.48 -19.27
N ILE A 204 9.54 -17.26 -18.94
CA ILE A 204 8.62 -16.14 -18.67
C ILE A 204 8.12 -15.58 -20.01
N ASN A 205 6.92 -15.98 -20.43
CA ASN A 205 6.48 -15.84 -21.81
C ASN A 205 5.04 -15.32 -21.99
N ASN A 206 4.50 -14.56 -21.03
CA ASN A 206 3.11 -14.07 -21.08
C ASN A 206 2.83 -13.32 -22.40
N PRO A 207 1.84 -13.76 -23.20
CA PRO A 207 1.56 -13.18 -24.50
C PRO A 207 1.09 -11.72 -24.46
N GLU A 208 0.50 -11.30 -23.35
CA GLU A 208 -0.03 -9.96 -23.16
C GLU A 208 1.07 -8.94 -22.77
N LYS A 209 2.27 -9.43 -22.44
CA LYS A 209 3.41 -8.62 -22.03
C LYS A 209 4.35 -8.33 -23.19
N LYS A 210 4.99 -7.16 -23.12
CA LYS A 210 5.91 -6.65 -24.16
C LYS A 210 7.20 -7.45 -24.24
N HIS A 211 7.68 -7.96 -23.11
CA HIS A 211 8.96 -8.63 -22.98
C HIS A 211 8.76 -10.08 -22.54
N ARG A 212 9.55 -11.00 -23.09
CA ARG A 212 9.45 -12.45 -22.87
C ARG A 212 10.81 -13.10 -22.95
N ASP A 213 11.07 -14.15 -22.19
CA ASP A 213 12.26 -14.97 -22.37
C ASP A 213 12.36 -15.49 -23.81
N SER A 214 13.58 -15.50 -24.35
CA SER A 214 13.87 -16.02 -25.70
C SER A 214 14.14 -17.53 -25.74
N PHE A 215 14.14 -18.19 -24.58
CA PHE A 215 14.40 -19.62 -24.43
C PHE A 215 13.64 -20.19 -23.24
N GLU A 216 13.57 -21.51 -23.17
CA GLU A 216 13.09 -22.24 -22.00
C GLU A 216 13.75 -23.61 -21.96
N VAL A 217 14.38 -23.93 -20.83
CA VAL A 217 14.99 -25.24 -20.56
C VAL A 217 14.63 -25.67 -19.15
N ALA A 218 14.36 -26.95 -18.96
CA ALA A 218 13.99 -27.50 -17.65
C ALA A 218 14.56 -28.90 -17.46
N ARG A 219 14.86 -29.25 -16.21
CA ARG A 219 15.26 -30.59 -15.79
C ARG A 219 14.56 -30.93 -14.47
N ARG A 220 13.83 -32.03 -14.47
CA ARG A 220 13.27 -32.62 -13.26
C ARG A 220 14.28 -33.58 -12.64
N ILE A 221 14.56 -33.39 -11.35
CA ILE A 221 15.60 -34.11 -10.61
C ILE A 221 14.97 -34.72 -9.35
N ASN A 222 15.31 -35.98 -9.08
CA ASN A 222 15.12 -36.60 -7.78
C ASN A 222 16.41 -36.38 -6.98
N LEU A 223 16.32 -35.61 -5.89
CA LEU A 223 17.48 -35.18 -5.12
C LEU A 223 17.88 -36.25 -4.12
N ASP A 224 19.19 -36.50 -4.02
CA ASP A 224 19.77 -37.32 -2.96
C ASP A 224 20.08 -36.46 -1.72
N ILE A 225 20.34 -37.11 -0.59
CA ILE A 225 20.78 -36.44 0.64
C ILE A 225 22.19 -35.85 0.53
N GLU A 226 23.00 -36.39 -0.38
CA GLU A 226 24.36 -35.94 -0.64
C GLU A 226 24.38 -34.87 -1.74
N TRP A 227 25.29 -33.90 -1.60
CA TRP A 227 25.50 -32.87 -2.60
C TRP A 227 25.93 -33.45 -3.94
N SER A 228 25.16 -33.13 -4.98
CA SER A 228 25.48 -33.48 -6.37
C SER A 228 25.52 -32.24 -7.25
N LYS A 229 26.46 -32.22 -8.20
CA LYS A 229 26.53 -31.17 -9.23
C LYS A 229 25.62 -31.55 -10.39
N TYR A 230 24.77 -30.62 -10.78
CA TYR A 230 23.85 -30.76 -11.90
C TYR A 230 24.15 -29.71 -12.98
N GLU A 231 23.73 -30.02 -14.20
CA GLU A 231 23.93 -29.15 -15.36
C GLU A 231 22.65 -29.04 -16.19
N ILE A 232 22.35 -27.84 -16.70
CA ILE A 232 21.30 -27.61 -17.71
C ILE A 232 22.00 -27.11 -18.97
N PRO A 233 22.01 -27.89 -20.07
CA PRO A 233 22.63 -27.47 -21.32
C PRO A 233 21.95 -26.22 -21.90
N LEU A 234 22.75 -25.24 -22.33
CA LEU A 234 22.31 -24.03 -23.04
C LEU A 234 22.80 -23.97 -24.49
N THR A 235 23.57 -24.96 -24.95
CA THR A 235 24.05 -25.02 -26.34
C THR A 235 22.88 -24.93 -27.32
N GLY A 236 22.93 -23.95 -28.23
CA GLY A 236 21.90 -23.71 -29.23
C GLY A 236 20.68 -22.93 -28.72
N GLN A 237 20.61 -22.58 -27.44
CA GLN A 237 19.54 -21.73 -26.91
C GLN A 237 19.78 -20.26 -27.27
N ASP A 238 18.69 -19.52 -27.52
CA ASP A 238 18.76 -18.07 -27.69
C ASP A 238 18.73 -17.38 -26.32
N LEU A 239 19.89 -16.91 -25.87
CA LEU A 239 20.04 -16.16 -24.62
C LEU A 239 20.04 -14.63 -24.85
N SER A 240 19.45 -14.16 -25.96
CA SER A 240 19.38 -12.74 -26.29
C SER A 240 18.51 -11.93 -25.33
N HIS A 241 17.57 -12.58 -24.65
CA HIS A 241 16.66 -11.93 -23.72
C HIS A 241 16.24 -12.86 -22.57
N VAL A 242 16.84 -12.63 -21.40
CA VAL A 242 16.71 -13.45 -20.18
C VAL A 242 16.13 -12.58 -19.06
N ILE A 243 14.88 -12.83 -18.73
CA ILE A 243 14.15 -12.33 -17.57
C ILE A 243 14.35 -13.30 -16.41
N GLY A 244 13.99 -14.58 -16.58
CA GLY A 244 14.12 -15.62 -15.55
C GLY A 244 15.38 -16.45 -15.74
N ALA A 245 16.45 -16.15 -15.00
CA ALA A 245 17.72 -16.85 -15.19
C ALA A 245 17.74 -18.26 -14.56
N PHE A 246 17.00 -18.46 -13.48
CA PHE A 246 16.93 -19.75 -12.82
C PHE A 246 15.64 -19.83 -12.03
N ALA A 247 15.05 -21.01 -11.93
CA ALA A 247 13.94 -21.29 -11.04
C ALA A 247 13.98 -22.72 -10.54
N TRP A 248 13.36 -22.91 -9.39
CA TRP A 248 12.88 -24.21 -8.96
C TRP A 248 11.35 -24.24 -8.98
N VAL A 249 10.79 -25.41 -9.23
CA VAL A 249 9.36 -25.70 -9.15
C VAL A 249 9.19 -27.08 -8.49
N ALA A 250 8.26 -27.17 -7.55
CA ALA A 250 7.87 -28.44 -6.92
C ALA A 250 6.35 -28.53 -6.81
N SER A 251 5.81 -29.75 -6.95
CA SER A 251 4.39 -30.03 -6.79
C SER A 251 4.12 -30.89 -5.56
N ARG A 252 2.92 -30.72 -5.00
CA ARG A 252 2.35 -31.57 -3.94
C ARG A 252 2.26 -33.03 -4.38
N ASP A 253 1.88 -33.27 -5.63
CA ASP A 253 1.72 -34.64 -6.14
C ASP A 253 3.03 -35.43 -6.10
N ALA A 254 4.16 -34.75 -6.31
CA ALA A 254 5.49 -35.35 -6.22
C ALA A 254 6.08 -35.31 -4.80
N ASN A 255 5.61 -34.39 -3.96
CA ASN A 255 6.10 -34.16 -2.59
C ASN A 255 4.91 -33.93 -1.64
N PRO A 256 4.10 -34.97 -1.33
CA PRO A 256 2.82 -34.81 -0.64
C PRO A 256 2.96 -34.24 0.78
N ASP A 257 4.07 -34.56 1.45
CA ASP A 257 4.38 -34.06 2.80
C ASP A 257 5.13 -32.71 2.78
N GLY A 258 5.32 -32.12 1.59
CA GLY A 258 6.23 -31.02 1.38
C GLY A 258 7.69 -31.46 1.27
N LEU A 259 8.58 -30.50 1.09
CA LEU A 259 10.01 -30.76 0.92
C LEU A 259 10.88 -29.65 1.54
N THR A 260 12.11 -30.01 1.87
CA THR A 260 13.21 -29.06 2.10
C THR A 260 14.38 -29.51 1.25
N PHE A 261 15.04 -28.57 0.59
CA PHE A 261 16.20 -28.84 -0.25
C PHE A 261 17.11 -27.63 -0.29
N TYR A 262 18.31 -27.86 -0.80
CA TYR A 262 19.41 -26.90 -0.79
C TYR A 262 19.96 -26.73 -2.18
N ILE A 263 20.34 -25.51 -2.52
CA ILE A 263 20.98 -25.15 -3.79
C ILE A 263 22.20 -24.31 -3.48
N ASP A 264 23.29 -24.56 -4.19
CA ASP A 264 24.52 -23.79 -4.06
C ASP A 264 25.21 -23.58 -5.43
N ASP A 265 26.03 -22.53 -5.52
CA ASP A 265 26.95 -22.23 -6.63
C ASP A 265 26.27 -22.27 -8.02
N ILE A 266 25.18 -21.50 -8.19
CA ILE A 266 24.44 -21.41 -9.44
C ILE A 266 25.22 -20.54 -10.44
N ARG A 267 25.87 -21.17 -11.42
CA ARG A 267 26.75 -20.55 -12.41
C ARG A 267 26.21 -20.66 -13.81
N TYR A 268 26.34 -19.59 -14.58
CA TYR A 268 26.36 -19.69 -16.04
C TYR A 268 27.80 -19.91 -16.48
N GLU A 269 28.07 -20.93 -17.29
CA GLU A 269 29.41 -21.34 -17.77
C GLU A 269 29.48 -21.44 -19.30
#